data_AF-A0A7C3BVS2-F1
#
_entry.id   AF-A0A7C3BVS2-F1
#
_cell.length_a   1.000
_cell.length_b   1.000
_cell.length_c   1.000
_cell.angle_alpha   90.00
_cell.angle_beta   90.00
_cell.angle_gamma   90.00
#
_symmetry.space_group_name_H-M   'P 1'
#
loop_
_entity.id
_entity.type
_entity.pdbx_description
1 polymer ?
#
loop_
_entity_poly.entity_id
_entity_poly.type
_entity_poly.pdbx_seq_one_letter_code
_entity_poly.pdbx_strand_id
1 'polypeptide(L)' 'MLSRAVCGIRGLTLIINLPGSPKAACENLQVVIPALPHAIALLRGDPPGAVGHAHTA' A
#
# COMPACT_ATOMS: atom_id res chain seq x y z
N MET A 1 20.55 -0.94 11.83
CA MET A 1 19.25 -1.23 11.18
C MET A 1 18.45 -2.17 12.07
N LEU A 2 17.44 -1.66 12.80
CA LEU A 2 16.57 -2.45 13.70
C LEU A 2 15.10 -2.42 13.24
N SER A 3 14.84 -2.19 11.96
CA SER A 3 13.46 -2.18 11.46
C SER A 3 13.01 -3.62 11.20
N ARG A 4 12.40 -4.24 12.20
CA ARG A 4 11.52 -5.40 12.02
C ARG A 4 10.11 -4.94 11.59
N ALA A 5 10.01 -3.84 10.84
CA ALA A 5 8.72 -3.35 10.38
C ALA A 5 8.19 -4.33 9.32
N VAL A 6 7.31 -5.22 9.77
CA VAL A 6 6.54 -6.11 8.88
C VAL A 6 5.37 -5.29 8.33
N CYS A 7 5.13 -5.34 7.02
CA CYS A 7 3.87 -4.94 6.42
C CYS A 7 3.15 -6.18 5.88
N GLY A 8 1.85 -6.07 5.62
CA GLY A 8 1.08 -7.21 5.15
C GLY A 8 -0.31 -6.86 4.65
N ILE A 9 -1.02 -7.89 4.21
CA ILE A 9 -2.36 -7.78 3.65
C ILE A 9 -3.31 -8.66 4.47
N ARG A 10 -4.49 -8.13 4.81
CA ARG A 10 -5.60 -8.90 5.39
C ARG A 10 -6.85 -8.65 4.56
N GLY A 11 -7.29 -9.65 3.80
CA GLY A 11 -8.38 -9.47 2.83
C GLY A 11 -7.99 -8.44 1.76
N LEU A 12 -8.76 -7.36 1.65
CA LEU A 12 -8.50 -6.24 0.72
C LEU A 12 -7.84 -5.03 1.42
N THR A 13 -7.25 -5.23 2.60
CA THR A 13 -6.65 -4.16 3.40
C THR A 13 -5.13 -4.30 3.47
N LEU A 14 -4.42 -3.25 3.07
CA LEU A 14 -2.98 -3.10 3.28
C LEU A 14 -2.71 -2.58 4.69
N ILE A 15 -1.81 -3.22 5.42
CA ILE A 15 -1.39 -2.85 6.78
C ILE A 15 0.09 -2.47 6.73
N ILE A 16 0.41 -1.25 7.13
CA ILE A 16 1.78 -0.71 7.14
C ILE A 16 2.14 -0.32 8.58
N ASN A 17 3.17 -0.95 9.12
CA ASN A 17 3.72 -0.58 10.42
C ASN A 17 4.71 0.59 10.25
N LEU A 18 4.46 1.68 10.97
CA LEU A 18 5.33 2.86 10.99
C LEU A 18 6.00 3.01 12.38
N PRO A 19 7.14 3.70 12.47
CA PRO A 19 7.76 4.04 13.76
C PRO A 19 6.83 4.88 14.66
N GLY A 20 7.03 4.80 15.97
CA GLY A 20 6.17 5.51 16.93
C GLY A 20 6.37 7.03 17.00
N SER A 21 7.45 7.58 16.45
CA SER A 21 7.65 9.04 16.44
C SER A 21 7.03 9.67 15.18
N PRO A 22 6.36 10.84 15.30
CA PRO A 22 5.71 11.49 14.15
C PRO A 22 6.67 11.77 12.99
N LYS A 23 7.89 12.24 13.29
CA LYS A 23 8.91 12.53 12.28
C LYS A 23 9.26 11.27 11.47
N ALA A 24 9.61 10.18 12.15
CA ALA A 24 10.02 8.95 11.46
C ALA A 24 8.84 8.26 10.76
N ALA A 25 7.61 8.39 11.27
CA ALA A 25 6.42 7.95 10.57
C ALA A 25 6.22 8.70 9.25
N CYS A 26 6.32 10.02 9.26
CA CYS A 26 6.20 10.84 8.04
C CYS A 26 7.31 10.52 7.02
N GLU A 27 8.57 10.46 7.46
CA GLU A 27 9.71 10.16 6.58
C GLU A 27 9.57 8.78 5.93
N ASN A 28 9.22 7.74 6.70
CA ASN A 28 9.01 6.40 6.15
C ASN A 28 7.77 6.32 5.25
N LEU A 29 6.69 7.01 5.62
CA LEU A 29 5.47 7.01 4.81
C LEU A 29 5.70 7.69 3.45
N GLN A 30 6.47 8.78 3.41
CA GLN A 30 6.81 9.48 2.17
C GLN A 30 7.54 8.60 1.16
N VAL A 31 8.36 7.66 1.62
CA VAL A 31 9.06 6.70 0.75
C VAL A 31 8.08 5.73 0.10
N VAL A 32 7.03 5.31 0.80
CA VAL A 32 6.08 4.29 0.30
C VAL A 32 4.87 4.88 -0.43
N ILE A 33 4.50 6.14 -0.16
CA ILE A 33 3.35 6.83 -0.79
C ILE A 33 3.30 6.64 -2.32
N PRO A 34 4.39 6.83 -3.09
CA PRO A 34 4.34 6.70 -4.53
C PRO A 34 3.96 5.30 -5.03
N ALA A 35 4.22 4.25 -4.23
CA ALA A 35 3.89 2.86 -4.57
C ALA A 35 2.48 2.45 -4.13
N LEU A 36 1.83 3.20 -3.22
CA LEU A 36 0.51 2.85 -2.68
C LEU A 36 -0.59 2.75 -3.75
N PRO A 37 -0.70 3.65 -4.76
CA PRO A 37 -1.73 3.53 -5.79
C PRO A 37 -1.68 2.20 -6.52
N HIS A 38 -0.48 1.77 -6.91
CA HIS A 38 -0.29 0.48 -7.58
C HIS A 38 -0.58 -0.70 -6.66
N ALA A 39 -0.11 -0.66 -5.41
CA ALA A 39 -0.39 -1.71 -4.42
C ALA A 39 -1.90 -1.86 -4.13
N ILE A 40 -2.65 -0.76 -4.08
CA ILE A 40 -4.10 -0.76 -3.88
C ILE A 40 -4.82 -1.29 -5.12
N ALA A 41 -4.37 -0.96 -6.34
CA ALA A 41 -4.91 -1.51 -7.57
C ALA A 41 -4.76 -3.04 -7.61
N LEU A 42 -3.56 -3.55 -7.31
CA LEU A 42 -3.31 -4.99 -7.20
C LEU A 42 -4.19 -5.65 -6.14
N LEU A 43 -4.38 -5.00 -4.98
CA LEU A 43 -5.27 -5.51 -3.93
C LEU A 43 -6.72 -5.64 -4.37
N ARG A 44 -7.20 -4.70 -5.20
CA ARG A 44 -8.56 -4.73 -5.76
C ARG A 44 -8.72 -5.73 -6.91
N GLY A 45 -7.63 -6.32 -7.37
CA GLY A 45 -7.63 -7.21 -8.54
C GLY A 45 -7.62 -6.45 -9.87
N ASP A 46 -7.29 -5.16 -9.88
CA ASP A 46 -7.08 -4.42 -11.14
C ASP A 46 -5.75 -4.87 -11.76
N PRO A 47 -5.77 -5.49 -12.96
CA PRO A 47 -4.54 -5.86 -13.64
C PRO A 47 -3.69 -4.62 -13.95
N PRO A 48 -2.34 -4.71 -13.93
CA PRO A 48 -1.49 -3.63 -14.36
C PRO A 48 -1.79 -3.30 -15.85
N GLY A 49 -2.49 -2.19 -16.10
CA GLY A 49 -2.86 -1.74 -17.44
C GLY A 49 -4.37 -1.68 -17.74
N ALA A 50 -5.26 -2.06 -16.82
CA ALA A 50 -6.70 -1.97 -17.06
C ALA A 50 -7.24 -0.53 -16.89
N VAL A 51 -7.10 0.29 -17.93
CA VAL A 51 -8.08 1.34 -18.23
C VAL A 51 -9.21 0.67 -19.02
N GLY A 52 -10.39 0.48 -18.40
CA GLY A 52 -11.55 -0.25 -18.96
C GLY A 52 -11.46 -1.76 -18.70
N HIS A 53 -12.45 -2.43 -18.12
CA HIS A 53 -13.85 -2.42 -18.49
C HIS A 53 -14.75 -2.50 -17.26
N ALA A 54 -15.78 -1.65 -17.24
CA ALA A 54 -16.83 -1.67 -16.25
C ALA A 54 -17.48 -3.06 -16.19
N HIS A 55 -17.56 -3.58 -14.97
CA HIS A 55 -18.31 -4.77 -14.61
C HIS A 55 -19.78 -4.53 -14.98
N THR A 56 -20.20 -5.02 -16.15
CA THR A 56 -21.61 -5.08 -16.52
C THR A 56 -22.17 -6.30 -15.79
N ALA A 57 -22.98 -6.04 -14.77
CA ALA A 57 -23.93 -7.01 -14.24
C ALA A 57 -25.12 -7.12 -15.20
#